data_AF-A0A5R2N2G1-F1
#
_entry.id   AF-A0A5R2N2G1-F1
#
_cell.length_a   1.000
_cell.length_b   1.000
_cell.length_c   1.000
_cell.angle_alpha   90.00
_cell.angle_beta   90.00
_cell.angle_gamma   90.00
#
_symmetry.space_group_name_H-M   'P 1'
#
loop_
_entity.id
_entity.type
_entity.pdbx_description
1 polymer ?
#
loop_
_entity_poly.entity_id
_entity_poly.type
_entity_poly.pdbx_seq_one_letter_code
_entity_poly.pdbx_strand_id
1 'polypeptide(L)'
;MDQSIKKKRARGRLSREMIEDAAFEVIEREGLSGFSMRKLAAALGCEAMSIYHHFPSVAHLHEALVDRLIGALEIPDASLPWRQRMRIAIEDFRRIGRDHPAYSSFIVTYRMNSPTCLAWLNGIIGLFKDGGF
;
A
#
# COMPACT_ATOMS: atom_id res chain seq x y z
N MET A 1 22.95 -25.53 27.74
CA MET A 1 23.24 -25.19 26.33
C MET A 1 21.97 -25.53 25.57
N ASP A 2 21.23 -24.65 24.92
CA ASP A 2 21.49 -23.32 24.39
C ASP A 2 20.10 -22.65 24.22
N GLN A 3 19.76 -21.65 25.05
CA GLN A 3 18.63 -20.76 24.79
C GLN A 3 19.19 -19.50 24.13
N SER A 4 19.46 -19.60 22.85
CA SER A 4 19.91 -18.49 22.02
C SER A 4 18.76 -17.48 21.88
N ILE A 5 18.78 -16.49 22.78
CA ILE A 5 18.55 -15.06 22.54
C ILE A 5 17.55 -14.79 21.40
N LYS A 6 16.25 -14.82 21.71
CA LYS A 6 15.24 -14.07 20.95
C LYS A 6 15.56 -12.58 21.10
N LYS A 7 16.35 -12.07 20.15
CA LYS A 7 16.74 -10.67 20.00
C LYS A 7 15.46 -9.83 19.99
N LYS A 8 15.17 -9.22 21.14
CA LYS A 8 14.09 -8.24 21.34
C LYS A 8 14.40 -7.10 20.36
N ARG A 9 13.78 -7.12 19.16
CA ARG A 9 13.90 -6.02 18.20
C ARG A 9 13.57 -4.75 18.99
N ALA A 10 14.48 -3.78 18.93
CA ALA A 10 14.43 -2.58 19.73
C ALA A 10 13.01 -2.00 19.71
N ARG A 11 12.46 -1.70 20.89
CA ARG A 11 11.17 -1.03 21.05
C ARG A 11 11.31 0.41 20.54
N GLY A 12 11.41 0.58 19.22
CA GLY A 12 10.94 1.79 18.57
C GLY A 12 9.45 1.93 18.89
N ARG A 13 9.00 3.17 19.14
CA ARG A 13 7.58 3.44 19.34
C ARG A 13 6.85 2.97 18.08
N LEU A 14 5.82 2.14 18.25
CA LEU A 14 4.99 1.69 17.13
C LEU A 14 4.50 2.92 16.35
N SER A 15 4.69 2.91 15.04
CA SER A 15 4.25 3.97 14.13
C SER A 15 3.34 3.40 13.05
N ARG A 16 2.57 4.29 12.38
CA ARG A 16 1.74 3.89 11.24
C ARG A 16 2.58 3.27 10.11
N GLU A 17 3.69 3.91 9.77
CA GLU A 17 4.63 3.45 8.75
C GLU A 17 5.15 2.04 9.05
N MET A 18 5.59 1.78 10.29
CA MET A 18 6.07 0.44 10.69
C MET A 18 4.98 -0.62 10.61
N ILE A 19 3.73 -0.26 10.96
CA ILE A 19 2.59 -1.17 10.85
C ILE A 19 2.30 -1.47 9.38
N GLU A 20 2.31 -0.45 8.52
CA GLU A 20 2.08 -0.61 7.08
C GLU A 20 3.16 -1.47 6.43
N ASP A 21 4.45 -1.24 6.74
CA ASP A 21 5.57 -2.05 6.25
C ASP A 21 5.40 -3.52 6.62
N ALA A 22 5.10 -3.80 7.89
CA ALA A 22 4.88 -5.16 8.36
C ALA A 22 3.61 -5.78 7.73
N ALA A 23 2.58 -4.99 7.45
CA ALA A 23 1.40 -5.48 6.75
C ALA A 23 1.73 -5.87 5.30
N PHE A 24 2.52 -5.05 4.58
CA PHE A 24 3.12 -5.39 3.28
C PHE A 24 3.82 -6.73 3.31
N GLU A 25 4.74 -6.94 4.24
CA GLU A 25 5.47 -8.19 4.36
C GLU A 25 4.57 -9.40 4.66
N VAL A 26 3.54 -9.23 5.50
CA VAL A 26 2.62 -10.32 5.85
C VAL A 26 1.73 -10.69 4.66
N ILE A 27 1.19 -9.72 3.93
CA ILE A 27 0.30 -9.97 2.79
C ILE A 27 1.09 -10.52 1.60
N GLU A 28 2.30 -10.04 1.33
CA GLU A 28 3.15 -10.65 0.29
C GLU A 28 3.45 -12.13 0.57
N ARG A 29 3.70 -12.47 1.85
CA ARG A 29 4.01 -13.84 2.25
C ARG A 29 2.79 -14.76 2.28
N GLU A 30 1.65 -14.26 2.75
CA GLU A 30 0.49 -15.11 3.09
C GLU A 30 -0.75 -14.87 2.21
N GLY A 31 -0.67 -13.91 1.30
CA GLY A 31 -1.79 -13.43 0.51
C GLY A 31 -2.83 -12.67 1.33
N LEU A 32 -3.73 -11.98 0.63
CA LEU A 32 -4.81 -11.23 1.27
C LEU A 32 -5.77 -12.11 2.09
N SER A 33 -6.13 -13.30 1.58
CA SER A 33 -6.99 -14.24 2.30
C SER A 33 -6.33 -14.79 3.57
N GLY A 34 -5.00 -14.84 3.61
CA GLY A 34 -4.24 -15.27 4.78
C GLY A 34 -4.04 -14.18 5.82
N PHE A 35 -4.27 -12.91 5.49
CA PHE A 35 -3.97 -11.77 6.36
C PHE A 35 -4.93 -11.66 7.55
N SER A 36 -4.40 -11.24 8.71
CA SER A 36 -5.21 -10.86 9.86
C SER A 36 -4.44 -9.93 10.80
N MET A 37 -5.16 -9.12 11.58
CA MET A 37 -4.57 -8.24 12.60
C MET A 37 -3.77 -9.02 13.65
N ARG A 38 -4.17 -10.26 13.95
CA ARG A 38 -3.43 -11.15 14.88
C ARG A 38 -2.07 -11.57 14.32
N LYS A 39 -2.01 -11.93 13.03
CA LYS A 39 -0.74 -12.28 12.36
C LYS A 39 0.17 -11.07 12.25
N LEU A 40 -0.38 -9.89 11.96
CA LEU A 40 0.36 -8.64 11.95
C LEU A 40 0.94 -8.30 13.33
N ALA A 41 0.14 -8.41 14.39
CA ALA A 41 0.59 -8.21 15.77
C ALA A 41 1.71 -9.19 16.15
N ALA A 42 1.59 -10.46 15.76
CA ALA A 42 2.64 -11.45 15.96
C ALA A 42 3.93 -11.10 15.20
N ALA A 43 3.83 -10.61 13.96
CA ALA A 43 4.98 -10.18 13.16
C ALA A 43 5.69 -8.96 13.77
N LEU A 44 4.93 -8.03 14.34
CA LEU A 44 5.43 -6.82 15.01
C LEU A 44 5.89 -7.08 16.46
N GLY A 45 5.57 -8.25 17.03
CA GLY A 45 5.86 -8.58 18.43
C GLY A 45 5.09 -7.69 19.43
N CYS A 46 3.88 -7.25 19.06
CA CYS A 46 3.02 -6.42 19.89
C CYS A 46 1.64 -7.07 20.10
N GLU A 47 0.80 -6.42 20.91
CA GLU A 47 -0.61 -6.80 21.04
C GLU A 47 -1.42 -6.18 19.90
N ALA A 48 -2.49 -6.85 19.47
CA ALA A 48 -3.37 -6.34 18.42
C ALA A 48 -3.97 -4.98 18.79
N MET A 49 -4.25 -4.76 20.08
CA MET A 49 -4.80 -3.48 20.57
C MET A 49 -3.83 -2.30 20.33
N SER A 50 -2.52 -2.54 20.36
CA SER A 50 -1.53 -1.52 20.01
C SER A 50 -1.69 -1.07 18.57
N ILE A 51 -1.99 -1.99 17.64
CA ILE A 51 -2.23 -1.66 16.23
C ILE A 51 -3.56 -0.93 16.07
N TYR A 52 -4.61 -1.36 16.78
CA TYR A 52 -5.92 -0.72 16.72
C TYR A 52 -5.91 0.74 17.19
N HIS A 53 -4.94 1.14 18.02
CA HIS A 53 -4.72 2.52 18.38
C HIS A 53 -4.28 3.41 17.20
N HIS A 54 -3.66 2.82 16.17
CA HIS A 54 -3.28 3.50 14.94
C HIS A 54 -4.33 3.29 13.83
N PHE A 55 -4.87 2.08 13.71
CA PHE A 55 -5.83 1.73 12.67
C PHE A 55 -7.11 1.16 13.31
N PRO A 56 -8.21 1.93 13.37
CA PRO A 56 -9.42 1.51 14.09
C PRO A 56 -10.04 0.21 13.58
N SER A 57 -9.76 -0.18 12.34
CA SER A 57 -10.16 -1.46 11.78
C SER A 57 -9.16 -1.95 10.74
N VAL A 58 -9.28 -3.23 10.36
CA VAL A 58 -8.51 -3.79 9.24
C VAL A 58 -8.78 -3.06 7.92
N ALA A 59 -10.00 -2.54 7.73
CA ALA A 59 -10.35 -1.77 6.55
C ALA A 59 -9.56 -0.44 6.48
N HIS A 60 -9.40 0.27 7.59
CA HIS A 60 -8.58 1.49 7.63
C HIS A 60 -7.09 1.20 7.36
N LEU A 61 -6.58 0.06 7.81
CA LEU A 61 -5.23 -0.37 7.45
C LEU A 61 -5.14 -0.64 5.96
N HIS A 62 -6.08 -1.39 5.38
CA HIS A 62 -6.11 -1.66 3.95
C HIS A 62 -6.21 -0.39 3.10
N GLU A 63 -7.04 0.58 3.51
CA GLU A 63 -7.13 1.90 2.86
C GLU A 63 -5.78 2.63 2.88
N ALA A 64 -5.06 2.61 4.00
CA ALA A 64 -3.73 3.22 4.09
C ALA A 64 -2.69 2.51 3.22
N LEU A 65 -2.74 1.17 3.12
CA LEU A 65 -1.86 0.42 2.22
C LEU A 65 -2.14 0.76 0.75
N VAL A 66 -3.41 0.89 0.37
CA VAL A 66 -3.80 1.33 -0.99
C VAL A 66 -3.33 2.76 -1.23
N ASP A 67 -3.55 3.68 -0.28
CA ASP A 67 -3.10 5.07 -0.38
C ASP A 67 -1.59 5.15 -0.60
N ARG A 68 -0.81 4.36 0.13
CA ARG A 68 0.64 4.31 0.00
C ARG A 68 1.11 3.74 -1.33
N LEU A 69 0.47 2.69 -1.84
CA LEU A 69 0.81 2.13 -3.17
C LEU A 69 0.50 3.12 -4.29
N ILE A 70 -0.68 3.75 -4.25
CA ILE A 70 -1.08 4.72 -5.27
C ILE A 70 -0.27 6.01 -5.16
N GLY A 71 0.10 6.43 -3.95
CA GLY A 71 0.98 7.57 -3.72
C GLY A 71 2.41 7.37 -4.22
N ALA A 72 2.83 6.11 -4.44
CA ALA A 72 4.11 5.81 -5.09
C ALA A 72 4.05 5.94 -6.62
N LEU A 73 2.86 6.07 -7.21
CA LEU A 73 2.71 6.26 -8.65
C LEU A 73 3.03 7.71 -9.03
N GLU A 74 3.84 7.88 -10.05
CA GLU A 74 4.20 9.20 -10.53
C GLU A 74 3.14 9.74 -11.49
N ILE A 75 2.80 11.03 -11.35
CA ILE A 75 2.07 11.77 -12.38
C ILE A 75 3.10 12.21 -13.42
N PRO A 76 3.01 11.74 -14.68
CA PRO A 76 4.01 12.05 -15.70
C PRO A 76 4.05 13.54 -16.05
N ASP A 77 5.26 14.05 -16.32
CA ASP A 77 5.53 15.44 -16.70
C ASP A 77 4.53 15.97 -17.74
N ALA A 78 3.89 17.09 -17.42
CA ALA A 78 2.91 17.77 -18.25
C ALA A 78 3.48 18.29 -19.58
N SER A 79 4.80 18.44 -19.70
CA SER A 79 5.48 18.86 -20.93
C SER A 79 5.43 17.81 -22.05
N LEU A 80 5.21 16.54 -21.70
CA LEU A 80 5.21 15.44 -22.65
C LEU A 80 3.88 15.31 -23.42
N PRO A 81 3.88 14.77 -24.65
CA PRO A 81 2.66 14.45 -25.37
C PRO A 81 1.75 13.51 -24.55
N TRP A 82 0.43 13.76 -24.58
CA TRP A 82 -0.53 13.02 -23.75
C TRP A 82 -0.42 11.49 -23.89
N ARG A 83 -0.16 10.98 -25.10
CA ARG A 83 0.02 9.54 -25.36
C ARG A 83 1.25 8.98 -24.64
N GLN A 84 2.32 9.76 -24.55
CA GLN A 84 3.55 9.36 -23.86
C GLN A 84 3.33 9.39 -22.34
N ARG A 85 2.68 10.44 -21.83
CA ARG A 85 2.28 10.51 -20.41
C ARG A 85 1.41 9.32 -20.02
N MET A 86 0.39 9.02 -20.83
CA MET A 86 -0.49 7.87 -20.56
C MET A 86 0.26 6.54 -20.58
N ARG A 87 1.22 6.36 -21.50
CA ARG A 87 2.08 5.17 -21.51
C ARG A 87 2.88 5.05 -20.21
N ILE A 88 3.54 6.11 -19.76
CA ILE A 88 4.33 6.12 -18.52
C ILE A 88 3.45 5.76 -17.33
N ALA A 89 2.29 6.42 -17.19
CA ALA A 89 1.38 6.17 -16.07
C ALA A 89 0.88 4.71 -16.02
N ILE A 90 0.55 4.12 -17.17
CA ILE A 90 0.13 2.72 -17.25
C ILE A 90 1.31 1.76 -17.02
N GLU A 91 2.50 2.07 -17.53
CA GLU A 91 3.69 1.26 -17.29
C GLU A 91 4.06 1.22 -15.82
N ASP A 92 3.95 2.37 -15.14
CA ASP A 92 4.21 2.48 -13.70
C ASP A 92 3.16 1.74 -12.87
N PHE A 93 1.87 1.92 -13.19
CA PHE A 93 0.79 1.15 -12.57
C PHE A 93 0.97 -0.36 -12.76
N ARG A 94 1.37 -0.80 -13.96
CA ARG A 94 1.67 -2.20 -14.25
C ARG A 94 2.91 -2.70 -13.51
N ARG A 95 3.91 -1.84 -13.28
CA ARG A 95 5.10 -2.18 -12.48
C ARG A 95 4.69 -2.48 -11.05
N ILE A 96 3.92 -1.60 -10.40
CA ILE A 96 3.43 -1.85 -9.04
C ILE A 96 2.65 -3.17 -8.96
N GLY A 97 1.74 -3.42 -9.90
CA GLY A 97 0.97 -4.67 -9.93
C GLY A 97 1.82 -5.94 -10.12
N ARG A 98 2.99 -5.84 -10.78
CA ARG A 98 3.93 -6.95 -10.93
C ARG A 98 4.83 -7.14 -9.71
N ASP A 99 5.30 -6.04 -9.13
CA ASP A 99 6.23 -6.05 -8.00
C ASP A 99 5.49 -6.43 -6.70
N HIS A 100 4.17 -6.22 -6.65
CA HIS A 100 3.31 -6.53 -5.52
C HIS A 100 2.10 -7.40 -5.91
N PRO A 101 2.31 -8.65 -6.35
CA PRO A 101 1.26 -9.50 -6.91
C PRO A 101 0.19 -9.90 -5.88
N ALA A 102 0.55 -10.01 -4.59
CA ALA A 102 -0.43 -10.27 -3.54
C ALA A 102 -1.38 -9.07 -3.31
N TYR A 103 -0.93 -7.87 -3.68
CA TYR A 103 -1.65 -6.62 -3.52
C TYR A 103 -2.40 -6.15 -4.77
N SER A 104 -2.17 -6.76 -5.94
CA SER A 104 -2.88 -6.34 -7.16
C SER A 104 -4.40 -6.40 -7.01
N SER A 105 -4.91 -7.38 -6.24
CA SER A 105 -6.33 -7.51 -5.92
C SER A 105 -6.86 -6.41 -4.99
N PHE A 106 -6.01 -5.72 -4.22
CA PHE A 106 -6.44 -4.65 -3.32
C PHE A 106 -7.00 -3.45 -4.08
N ILE A 107 -6.36 -3.06 -5.18
CA ILE A 107 -6.76 -1.90 -5.98
C ILE A 107 -8.18 -2.07 -6.52
N VAL A 108 -8.58 -3.31 -6.80
CA VAL A 108 -9.92 -3.65 -7.32
C VAL A 108 -10.94 -3.84 -6.19
N THR A 109 -10.49 -4.32 -5.03
CA THR A 109 -11.37 -4.74 -3.92
C THR A 109 -11.69 -3.61 -2.94
N TYR A 110 -10.72 -2.72 -2.69
CA TYR A 110 -10.84 -1.67 -1.69
C TYR A 110 -11.06 -0.30 -2.34
N ARG A 111 -11.71 0.60 -1.59
CA ARG A 111 -12.07 1.92 -2.09
C ARG A 111 -10.82 2.78 -2.28
N MET A 112 -10.67 3.33 -3.48
CA MET A 112 -9.68 4.37 -3.81
C MET A 112 -10.24 5.78 -3.50
N ASN A 113 -10.66 6.01 -2.26
CA ASN A 113 -11.34 7.25 -1.84
C ASN A 113 -10.44 8.20 -1.04
N SER A 114 -9.17 7.87 -0.85
CA SER A 114 -8.23 8.77 -0.20
C SER A 114 -7.88 9.96 -1.11
N PRO A 115 -7.47 11.12 -0.55
CA PRO A 115 -7.04 12.27 -1.34
C PRO A 115 -5.93 11.95 -2.35
N THR A 116 -4.96 11.12 -1.98
CA THR A 116 -3.86 10.68 -2.86
C THR A 116 -4.39 9.88 -4.05
N CYS A 117 -5.28 8.91 -3.78
CA CYS A 117 -5.89 8.11 -4.83
C CYS A 117 -6.72 8.96 -5.78
N LEU A 118 -7.51 9.89 -5.24
CA LEU A 118 -8.33 10.81 -6.04
C LEU A 118 -7.46 11.76 -6.87
N ALA A 119 -6.35 12.25 -6.33
CA ALA A 119 -5.41 13.09 -7.07
C ALA A 119 -4.79 12.33 -8.25
N TRP A 120 -4.37 11.08 -8.04
CA TRP A 120 -3.88 10.23 -9.11
C TRP A 120 -4.94 9.95 -10.18
N LEU A 121 -6.17 9.59 -9.77
CA LEU A 121 -7.30 9.39 -10.69
C LEU A 121 -7.61 10.65 -11.51
N ASN A 122 -7.62 11.82 -10.87
CA ASN A 122 -7.81 13.10 -11.55
C ASN A 122 -6.69 13.38 -12.56
N GLY A 123 -5.45 13.00 -12.26
CA GLY A 123 -4.33 13.07 -13.19
C GLY A 123 -4.56 12.22 -14.43
N ILE A 124 -4.98 10.96 -14.25
CA ILE A 124 -5.33 10.07 -15.37
C ILE A 124 -6.50 10.62 -16.20
N ILE A 125 -7.56 11.08 -15.56
CA ILE A 125 -8.70 11.71 -16.25
C ILE A 125 -8.24 12.94 -17.04
N GLY A 126 -7.35 13.76 -16.49
CA GLY A 126 -6.73 14.89 -17.17
C GLY A 126 -6.00 14.47 -18.45
N LEU A 127 -5.27 13.35 -18.43
CA LEU A 127 -4.58 12.82 -19.61
C LEU A 127 -5.54 12.43 -20.74
N PHE A 128 -6.69 11.85 -20.41
CA PHE A 128 -7.71 11.53 -21.40
C PHE A 128 -8.32 12.80 -22.00
N LYS A 129 -8.59 13.81 -21.18
CA LYS A 129 -9.09 15.11 -21.64
C LYS A 129 -8.09 15.82 -22.56
N ASP A 130 -6.80 15.80 -22.22
CA ASP A 130 -5.72 16.33 -23.08
C ASP A 130 -5.67 15.61 -24.45
N GLY A 131 -6.14 14.36 -24.50
CA GLY A 131 -6.26 13.56 -25.72
C GLY A 131 -7.54 13.78 -26.52
N GLY A 132 -8.48 14.61 -26.02
CA GLY A 132 -9.75 14.94 -26.68
C GLY A 132 -10.94 14.02 -26.34
N PHE A 133 -10.91 13.35 -25.18
CA PHE A 133 -12.00 12.48 -24.70
C PHE A 133 -12.79 13.11 -23.54
#